data_AF-A0AAU8JZW0-F1
#
_entry.id   AF-A0AAU8JZW0-F1
#
_cell.length_a   1.000
_cell.length_b   1.000
_cell.length_c   1.000
_cell.angle_alpha   90.00
_cell.angle_beta   90.00
_cell.angle_gamma   90.00
#
_symmetry.space_group_name_H-M   'P 1'
#
loop_
_entity.id
_entity.type
_entity.pdbx_description
1 polymer ?
#
loop_
_entity_poly.entity_id
_entity_poly.type
_entity_poly.pdbx_seq_one_letter_code
_entity_poly.pdbx_strand_id
1 'polypeptide(L)'
;MAQALTRRYPMLSLNSDGHPHPRENALVGVAALLGLVSFATSFFYNLHILTSWTGLFGFVTAMVGFYESVTTSERFVLVVSAVVAGVGLYLGVARGGLI
;
A
#
# COMPACT_ATOMS: atom_id res chain seq x y z
N MET A 1 -6.26 -3.75 -40.08
CA MET A 1 -6.77 -2.63 -39.27
C MET A 1 -5.60 -2.02 -38.53
N ALA A 2 -5.08 -0.89 -39.02
CA ALA A 2 -3.96 -0.20 -38.38
C ALA A 2 -4.52 0.67 -37.24
N GLN A 3 -4.57 0.11 -36.02
CA GLN A 3 -4.79 0.93 -34.84
C GLN A 3 -3.48 1.66 -34.56
N ALA A 4 -3.49 2.97 -34.81
CA ALA A 4 -2.48 3.87 -34.29
C ALA A 4 -2.53 3.78 -32.76
N LEU A 5 -1.62 3.00 -32.18
CA LEU A 5 -1.38 2.94 -30.76
C LEU A 5 -0.74 4.26 -30.33
N THR A 6 -1.54 5.32 -30.21
CA THR A 6 -1.15 6.45 -29.38
C THR A 6 -1.02 5.90 -27.97
N ARG A 7 0.21 5.54 -27.60
CA ARG A 7 0.61 5.23 -26.23
C ARG A 7 0.40 6.51 -25.41
N ARG A 8 -0.85 6.76 -24.99
CA ARG A 8 -1.12 7.68 -23.90
C ARG A 8 -0.42 7.07 -22.70
N TYR A 9 0.65 7.70 -22.26
CA TYR A 9 1.19 7.42 -20.93
C TYR A 9 0.01 7.56 -19.98
N PRO A 10 -0.41 6.48 -19.27
CA PRO A 10 -1.46 6.63 -18.30
C PRO A 10 -0.96 7.66 -17.30
N MET A 11 -1.67 8.78 -17.17
CA MET A 11 -1.46 9.64 -16.02
C MET A 11 -1.57 8.73 -14.79
N LEU A 12 -0.57 8.78 -13.91
CA LEU A 12 -0.59 8.12 -12.61
C LEU A 12 -1.70 8.75 -11.77
N SER A 13 -2.94 8.36 -12.07
CA SER A 13 -4.15 8.79 -11.39
C SER A 13 -4.76 7.56 -10.75
N LEU A 14 -5.01 7.65 -9.45
CA LEU A 14 -5.85 6.68 -8.76
C LEU A 14 -7.29 6.74 -9.28
N ASN A 15 -7.74 7.92 -9.74
CA ASN A 15 -9.05 8.10 -10.35
C ASN A 15 -8.98 7.84 -11.87
N SER A 16 -8.70 6.59 -12.28
CA SER A 16 -8.55 6.24 -13.70
C SER A 16 -9.87 6.30 -14.49
N ASP A 17 -11.00 6.28 -13.79
CA ASP A 17 -12.36 6.43 -14.33
C ASP A 17 -12.82 7.89 -14.43
N GLY A 18 -12.01 8.85 -13.96
CA GLY A 18 -12.29 10.29 -14.01
C GLY A 18 -13.21 10.82 -12.90
N HIS A 19 -13.65 9.96 -11.97
CA HIS A 19 -14.47 10.37 -10.83
C HIS A 19 -13.62 10.49 -9.55
N PRO A 20 -13.89 11.48 -8.68
CA PRO A 20 -13.16 11.61 -7.42
C PRO A 20 -13.61 10.55 -6.40
N HIS A 21 -12.66 9.73 -5.92
CA HIS A 21 -12.87 8.71 -4.89
C HIS A 21 -12.12 9.06 -3.59
N PRO A 22 -12.56 10.06 -2.81
CA PRO A 22 -11.77 10.59 -1.70
C PRO A 22 -11.54 9.58 -0.57
N ARG A 23 -12.47 8.65 -0.33
CA ARG A 23 -12.37 7.67 0.76
C ARG A 23 -11.41 6.55 0.39
N GLU A 24 -11.55 6.04 -0.82
CA GLU A 24 -10.75 4.99 -1.42
C GLU A 24 -9.32 5.48 -1.56
N ASN A 25 -9.11 6.68 -2.12
CA ASN A 25 -7.80 7.31 -2.20
C ASN A 25 -7.16 7.54 -0.82
N ALA A 26 -7.95 7.87 0.21
CA ALA A 26 -7.43 7.98 1.58
C ALA A 26 -6.98 6.62 2.13
N LEU A 27 -7.73 5.55 1.89
CA LEU A 27 -7.33 4.19 2.27
C LEU A 27 -6.03 3.76 1.57
N VAL A 28 -5.91 4.04 0.26
CA VAL A 28 -4.67 3.82 -0.50
C VAL A 28 -3.52 4.60 0.12
N GLY A 29 -3.72 5.88 0.41
CA GLY A 29 -2.69 6.75 1.00
C GLY A 29 -2.23 6.26 2.38
N VAL A 30 -3.16 5.87 3.25
CA VAL A 30 -2.86 5.34 4.59
C VAL A 30 -2.12 4.01 4.50
N ALA A 31 -2.58 3.07 3.66
CA ALA A 31 -1.91 1.80 3.46
C ALA A 31 -0.47 1.97 2.94
N ALA A 32 -0.28 2.85 1.95
CA ALA A 32 1.03 3.14 1.39
C ALA A 32 1.97 3.77 2.41
N LEU A 33 1.51 4.76 3.19
CA LEU A 33 2.28 5.39 4.26
C LEU A 33 2.70 4.38 5.33
N LEU A 34 1.75 3.60 5.85
CA LEU A 34 2.03 2.59 6.88
C LEU A 34 2.99 1.50 6.37
N GLY A 35 2.78 1.03 5.15
CA GLY A 35 3.69 0.08 4.50
C GLY A 35 5.10 0.65 4.36
N LEU A 36 5.24 1.86 3.85
CA LEU A 36 6.54 2.53 3.70
C LEU A 36 7.25 2.73 5.05
N VAL A 37 6.53 3.17 6.08
CA VAL A 37 7.08 3.33 7.44
C VAL A 37 7.53 1.98 7.98
N SER A 38 6.71 0.94 7.86
CA SER A 38 7.06 -0.40 8.34
C SER A 38 8.31 -0.93 7.62
N PHE A 39 8.34 -0.83 6.30
CA PHE A 39 9.48 -1.29 5.51
C PHE A 39 10.76 -0.50 5.81
N ALA A 40 10.71 0.83 5.84
CA ALA A 40 11.88 1.65 6.13
C ALA A 40 12.40 1.43 7.55
N THR A 41 11.51 1.30 8.54
CA THR A 41 11.91 1.06 9.94
C THR A 41 12.45 -0.35 10.16
N SER A 42 12.09 -1.32 9.31
CA SER A 42 12.56 -2.70 9.41
C SER A 42 14.08 -2.86 9.28
N PHE A 43 14.81 -1.85 8.79
CA PHE A 43 16.27 -1.87 8.72
C PHE A 43 16.95 -1.46 10.04
N PHE A 44 16.21 -0.98 11.04
CA PHE A 44 16.75 -0.50 12.31
C PHE A 44 16.48 -1.48 13.47
N TYR A 45 17.53 -1.86 14.19
CA TYR A 45 17.46 -2.84 15.31
C TYR A 45 16.64 -2.39 16.53
N ASN A 46 16.37 -1.09 16.69
CA ASN A 46 15.68 -0.57 17.87
C ASN A 46 14.21 -0.23 17.61
N LEU A 47 13.72 -0.40 16.37
CA LEU A 47 12.40 0.07 15.94
C LEU A 47 11.40 -1.06 15.69
N HIS A 48 11.69 -2.30 16.11
CA HIS A 48 10.87 -3.47 15.77
C HIS A 48 9.42 -3.38 16.24
N ILE A 49 9.17 -2.73 17.38
CA ILE A 49 7.80 -2.49 17.86
C ILE A 49 7.03 -1.61 16.88
N LEU A 50 7.62 -0.47 16.49
CA LEU A 50 7.03 0.43 15.51
C LEU A 50 6.86 -0.28 14.15
N THR A 51 7.88 -1.01 13.69
CA THR A 51 7.87 -1.78 12.45
C THR A 51 6.71 -2.78 12.42
N SER A 52 6.52 -3.55 13.49
CA SER A 52 5.47 -4.57 13.60
C SER A 52 4.09 -3.94 13.60
N TRP A 53 3.83 -2.92 14.42
CA TRP A 53 2.50 -2.31 14.51
C TRP A 53 2.13 -1.55 13.22
N THR A 54 3.06 -0.78 12.66
CA THR A 54 2.82 -0.09 11.37
C THR A 54 2.66 -1.09 10.23
N GLY A 55 3.38 -2.21 10.26
CA GLY A 55 3.24 -3.30 9.29
C GLY A 55 1.89 -4.01 9.41
N LEU A 56 1.44 -4.27 10.64
CA LEU A 56 0.15 -4.91 10.91
C LEU A 56 -1.01 -4.04 10.44
N PHE A 57 -1.04 -2.78 10.89
CA PHE A 57 -2.10 -1.85 10.48
C PHE A 57 -2.03 -1.58 8.98
N GLY A 58 -0.84 -1.38 8.41
CA GLY A 58 -0.68 -1.18 6.97
C GLY A 58 -1.18 -2.36 6.14
N PHE A 59 -0.86 -3.60 6.56
CA PHE A 59 -1.33 -4.80 5.90
C PHE A 59 -2.86 -4.95 5.98
N VAL A 60 -3.44 -4.77 7.17
CA VAL A 60 -4.90 -4.84 7.37
C VAL A 60 -5.62 -3.76 6.58
N THR A 61 -5.14 -2.50 6.61
CA THR A 61 -5.72 -1.42 5.82
C THR A 61 -5.66 -1.73 4.32
N ALA A 62 -4.55 -2.29 3.83
CA ALA A 62 -4.44 -2.69 2.43
C ALA A 62 -5.44 -3.80 2.06
N MET A 63 -5.64 -4.79 2.93
CA MET A 63 -6.64 -5.85 2.72
C MET A 63 -8.05 -5.28 2.68
N VAL A 64 -8.41 -4.38 3.60
CA VAL A 64 -9.72 -3.69 3.57
C VAL A 64 -9.87 -2.89 2.28
N GLY A 65 -8.83 -2.17 1.86
CA GLY A 65 -8.82 -1.41 0.62
C GLY A 65 -9.07 -2.25 -0.63
N PHE A 66 -8.72 -3.54 -0.66
CA PHE A 66 -9.01 -4.40 -1.83
C PHE A 66 -10.50 -4.59 -2.09
N TYR A 67 -11.31 -4.61 -1.02
CA TYR A 67 -12.76 -4.77 -1.11
C TYR A 67 -13.45 -3.46 -1.49
N GLU A 68 -12.88 -2.32 -1.09
CA GLU A 68 -13.43 -0.98 -1.33
C GLU A 68 -12.94 -0.33 -2.63
N SER A 69 -11.80 -0.76 -3.19
CA SER A 69 -11.20 -0.15 -4.38
C SER A 69 -12.13 -0.20 -5.60
N VAL A 70 -12.31 0.93 -6.27
CA VAL A 70 -13.15 1.06 -7.47
C VAL A 70 -12.31 0.91 -8.74
N THR A 71 -11.07 1.38 -8.70
CA THR A 71 -10.18 1.45 -9.86
C THR A 71 -9.06 0.42 -9.81
N THR A 72 -8.50 0.10 -10.98
CA THR A 72 -7.34 -0.80 -11.07
C THR A 72 -6.07 -0.17 -10.50
N SER A 73 -5.91 1.16 -10.61
CA SER A 73 -4.73 1.87 -10.09
C SER A 73 -4.70 1.90 -8.56
N GLU A 74 -5.84 2.15 -7.91
CA GLU A 74 -5.96 2.02 -6.45
C GLU A 74 -5.59 0.61 -6.00
N ARG A 75 -6.19 -0.40 -6.63
CA ARG A 75 -5.99 -1.81 -6.28
C ARG A 75 -4.53 -2.22 -6.46
N PHE A 76 -3.86 -1.73 -7.52
CA PHE A 76 -2.43 -1.96 -7.73
C PHE A 76 -1.58 -1.38 -6.59
N VAL A 77 -1.82 -0.13 -6.18
CA VAL A 77 -1.06 0.49 -5.08
C VAL A 77 -1.32 -0.23 -3.76
N LEU A 78 -2.55 -0.68 -3.51
CA LEU A 78 -2.89 -1.48 -2.34
C LEU A 78 -2.14 -2.82 -2.30
N VAL A 79 -1.96 -3.50 -3.45
CA VAL A 79 -1.21 -4.76 -3.51
C VAL A 79 0.24 -4.53 -3.15
N VAL A 80 0.85 -3.51 -3.74
CA VAL A 80 2.23 -3.13 -3.42
C VAL A 80 2.34 -2.78 -1.94
N SER A 81 1.39 -2.00 -1.41
CA SER A 81 1.37 -1.59 0.00
C SER A 81 1.25 -2.79 0.94
N ALA A 82 0.41 -3.78 0.61
CA ALA A 82 0.28 -5.02 1.37
C ALA A 82 1.59 -5.81 1.40
N VAL A 83 2.30 -5.94 0.26
CA VAL A 83 3.58 -6.65 0.21
C VAL A 83 4.63 -5.92 1.06
N VAL A 84 4.73 -4.59 0.88
CA VAL A 84 5.72 -3.76 1.59
C VAL A 84 5.45 -3.78 3.11
N ALA A 85 4.19 -3.63 3.53
CA ALA A 85 3.79 -3.75 4.93
C ALA A 85 4.00 -5.16 5.49
N GLY A 86 3.73 -6.20 4.70
CA GLY A 86 3.92 -7.60 5.07
C GLY A 86 5.39 -7.96 5.31
N VAL A 87 6.30 -7.45 4.46
CA VAL A 87 7.75 -7.62 4.66
C VAL A 87 8.20 -6.93 5.95
N GLY A 88 7.78 -5.69 6.17
CA GLY A 88 8.10 -4.96 7.40
C GLY A 88 7.56 -5.68 8.63
N LEU A 89 6.28 -6.09 8.63
CA LEU A 89 5.66 -6.87 9.69
C LEU A 89 6.43 -8.17 9.97
N TYR A 90 6.74 -8.95 8.94
CA TYR A 90 7.50 -10.20 9.09
C TYR A 90 8.83 -9.97 9.80
N LEU A 91 9.60 -8.97 9.36
CA LEU A 91 10.89 -8.64 9.96
C LEU A 91 10.76 -8.07 11.38
N GLY A 92 9.73 -7.27 11.66
CA GLY A 92 9.45 -6.74 13.00
C GLY A 92 9.09 -7.85 13.99
N VAL A 93 8.20 -8.76 13.58
CA VAL A 93 7.75 -9.90 14.40
C VAL A 93 8.89 -10.88 14.64
N ALA A 94 9.71 -11.17 13.61
CA ALA A 94 10.89 -12.02 13.74
C ALA A 94 11.90 -11.53 14.79
N ARG A 95 11.81 -10.25 15.18
CA ARG A 95 12.66 -9.62 16.20
C ARG A 95 11.90 -9.24 17.48
N GLY A 96 10.69 -9.80 17.66
CA GLY A 96 9.90 -9.66 18.88
C GLY A 96 9.00 -8.43 18.98
N GLY A 97 8.82 -7.64 17.91
CA GLY A 97 8.14 -6.33 18.00
C GLY A 97 6.63 -6.33 18.28
N LEU A 98 5.99 -7.46 18.58
CA LEU A 98 4.56 -7.49 18.95
C LEU A 98 4.33 -7.44 20.47
N ILE A 99 5.40 -7.43 21.27
CA ILE A 99 5.37 -7.42 22.74
C ILE A 99 6.44 -6.50 23.31
#